data_AF-A0A7S2MTK1-F1
#
_entry.id   AF-A0A7S2MTK1-F1
#
_cell.length_a   1.000
_cell.length_b   1.000
_cell.length_c   1.000
_cell.angle_alpha   90.00
_cell.angle_beta   90.00
_cell.angle_gamma   90.00
#
_symmetry.space_group_name_H-M   'P 1'
#
loop_
_entity.id
_entity.type
_entity.pdbx_description
1 polymer ?
#
loop_
_entity_poly.entity_id
_entity_poly.type
_entity_poly.pdbx_seq_one_letter_code
_entity_poly.pdbx_strand_id
1 'polypeptide(L)'
;LLEVLAVAHTVVAIPGDGGQLRYEAESADEGALVEAAARMGWAFRGRTAHTLTVDAGGGGTRTYEILAFNAFNSDRKRMSVVVRAPGGGTLLLAKGADEVMFERRAHADPSVFAHIEQFARRGLRTLVLGRGVIPEAELDKWLCRYEEAQAAADGREEQ
;
A
#
# COMPACT_ATOMS: atom_id res chain seq x y z
N LEU A 1 4.72 -8.30 -4.55
CA LEU A 1 3.47 -7.79 -5.17
C LEU A 1 2.29 -7.89 -4.22
N LEU A 2 1.93 -9.10 -3.74
CA LEU A 2 0.84 -9.27 -2.76
C LEU A 2 1.04 -8.51 -1.45
N GLU A 3 2.30 -8.35 -1.02
CA GLU A 3 2.71 -7.48 0.09
C GLU A 3 2.15 -6.06 -0.03
N VAL A 4 2.16 -5.46 -1.23
CA VAL A 4 1.62 -4.10 -1.44
C VAL A 4 0.11 -4.10 -1.17
N LEU A 5 -0.61 -5.09 -1.69
CA LEU A 5 -2.06 -5.18 -1.54
C LEU A 5 -2.49 -5.44 -0.08
N ALA A 6 -1.71 -6.21 0.68
CA ALA A 6 -1.99 -6.57 2.06
C ALA A 6 -1.50 -5.54 3.10
N VAL A 7 -0.71 -4.54 2.71
CA VAL A 7 -0.11 -3.56 3.62
C VAL A 7 -0.49 -2.11 3.27
N ALA A 8 -0.52 -1.74 1.99
CA ALA A 8 -0.83 -0.39 1.54
C ALA A 8 -2.33 -0.21 1.29
N HIS A 9 -3.12 -0.16 2.37
CA HIS A 9 -4.58 0.06 2.30
C HIS A 9 -5.14 0.67 3.59
N THR A 10 -6.38 1.15 3.61
CA THR A 10 -7.10 1.60 4.83
C THR A 10 -8.12 0.58 5.37
N VAL A 11 -8.34 -0.54 4.67
CA VAL A 11 -9.23 -1.65 5.10
C VAL A 11 -9.04 -2.06 6.56
N VAL A 12 -10.16 -2.32 7.23
CA VAL A 12 -10.26 -2.83 8.60
C VAL A 12 -10.58 -4.31 8.56
N ALA A 13 -9.84 -5.10 9.35
CA ALA A 13 -10.13 -6.52 9.55
C ALA A 13 -10.98 -6.66 10.81
N ILE A 14 -12.15 -7.28 10.67
CA ILE A 14 -13.05 -7.57 11.79
C ILE A 14 -13.23 -9.10 11.93
N PRO A 15 -13.47 -9.59 13.16
CA PRO A 15 -13.85 -10.99 13.36
C PRO A 15 -15.13 -11.30 12.57
N GLY A 16 -15.07 -12.31 11.72
CA GLY A 16 -16.23 -12.91 11.06
C GLY A 16 -16.63 -14.24 11.72
N ASP A 17 -17.62 -14.88 11.14
CA ASP A 17 -18.13 -16.16 11.63
C ASP A 17 -17.09 -17.28 11.48
N GLY A 18 -17.07 -18.21 12.44
CA GLY A 18 -16.21 -19.40 12.37
C GLY A 18 -14.71 -19.12 12.41
N GLY A 19 -14.28 -17.95 12.91
CA GLY A 19 -12.86 -17.60 13.04
C GLY A 19 -12.21 -17.07 11.75
N GLN A 20 -13.00 -16.80 10.72
CA GLN A 20 -12.53 -16.09 9.52
C GLN A 20 -12.48 -14.59 9.77
N LEU A 21 -11.61 -13.88 9.07
CA LEU A 21 -11.60 -12.41 9.06
C LEU A 21 -12.50 -11.91 7.93
N ARG A 22 -13.29 -10.88 8.24
CA ARG A 22 -14.03 -10.10 7.25
C ARG A 22 -13.33 -8.75 7.08
N TYR A 23 -13.31 -8.28 5.83
CA TYR A 23 -12.67 -7.02 5.46
C TYR A 23 -13.73 -5.95 5.20
N GLU A 24 -13.63 -4.83 5.91
CA GLU A 24 -14.46 -3.64 5.70
C GLU A 24 -13.60 -2.52 5.13
N ALA A 25 -14.06 -1.92 4.04
CA ALA A 25 -13.32 -0.93 3.28
C ALA A 25 -14.25 0.21 2.87
N GLU A 26 -13.71 1.43 2.84
CA GLU A 26 -14.43 2.61 2.34
C GLU A 26 -14.68 2.53 0.82
N SER A 27 -13.84 1.78 0.11
CA SER A 27 -13.98 1.51 -1.32
C SER A 27 -14.07 0.01 -1.59
N ALA A 28 -15.04 -0.38 -2.44
CA ALA A 28 -15.23 -1.75 -2.87
C ALA A 28 -13.99 -2.33 -3.58
N ASP A 29 -13.25 -1.50 -4.32
CA ASP A 29 -12.01 -1.93 -4.99
C ASP A 29 -10.94 -2.31 -3.98
N GLU A 30 -10.82 -1.51 -2.93
CA GLU A 30 -9.80 -1.72 -1.94
C GLU A 30 -10.07 -3.00 -1.13
N GLY A 31 -11.32 -3.21 -0.72
CA GLY A 31 -11.74 -4.46 -0.08
C GLY A 31 -11.46 -5.68 -0.96
N ALA A 32 -11.82 -5.61 -2.25
CA ALA A 32 -11.58 -6.70 -3.20
C ALA A 32 -10.08 -7.01 -3.38
N LEU A 33 -9.21 -6.00 -3.37
CA LEU A 33 -7.76 -6.19 -3.49
C LEU A 33 -7.16 -6.85 -2.24
N VAL A 34 -7.59 -6.44 -1.04
CA VAL A 34 -7.13 -7.07 0.23
C VAL A 34 -7.64 -8.50 0.33
N GLU A 35 -8.89 -8.75 -0.05
CA GLU A 35 -9.46 -10.09 -0.07
C GLU A 35 -8.74 -11.01 -1.08
N ALA A 36 -8.43 -10.48 -2.27
CA ALA A 36 -7.64 -11.21 -3.26
C ALA A 36 -6.25 -11.56 -2.73
N ALA A 37 -5.58 -10.64 -2.03
CA ALA A 37 -4.30 -10.90 -1.38
C ALA A 37 -4.42 -12.02 -0.33
N ALA A 38 -5.45 -11.97 0.52
CA ALA A 38 -5.72 -12.98 1.54
C ALA A 38 -5.96 -14.37 0.92
N ARG A 39 -6.75 -14.45 -0.15
CA ARG A 39 -6.99 -15.71 -0.90
C ARG A 39 -5.72 -16.28 -1.52
N MET A 40 -4.74 -15.43 -1.85
CA MET A 40 -3.42 -15.82 -2.34
C MET A 40 -2.39 -16.04 -1.20
N GLY A 41 -2.86 -16.13 0.04
CA GLY A 41 -2.05 -16.44 1.20
C GLY A 41 -1.42 -15.23 1.90
N TRP A 42 -1.69 -14.00 1.48
CA TRP A 42 -1.26 -12.77 2.15
C TRP A 42 -2.41 -12.13 2.90
N ALA A 43 -2.75 -12.69 4.07
CA ALA A 43 -3.94 -12.30 4.82
C ALA A 43 -3.63 -11.16 5.80
N PHE A 44 -4.22 -9.98 5.59
CA PHE A 44 -4.18 -8.89 6.56
C PHE A 44 -4.93 -9.30 7.83
N ARG A 45 -4.28 -9.13 8.99
CA ARG A 45 -4.80 -9.52 10.32
C ARG A 45 -5.32 -8.35 11.13
N GLY A 46 -4.78 -7.16 10.90
CA GLY A 46 -5.16 -5.96 11.63
C GLY A 46 -4.03 -4.95 11.69
N ARG A 47 -4.35 -3.74 12.14
CA ARG A 47 -3.39 -2.67 12.36
C ARG A 47 -3.65 -1.98 13.69
N THR A 48 -2.59 -1.39 14.23
CA THR A 48 -2.67 -0.32 15.23
C THR A 48 -2.30 1.01 14.57
N ALA A 49 -2.16 2.08 15.34
CA ALA A 49 -1.61 3.34 14.83
C ALA A 49 -0.16 3.22 14.33
N HIS A 50 0.60 2.23 14.83
CA HIS A 50 2.05 2.13 14.60
C HIS A 50 2.48 0.82 13.94
N THR A 51 1.58 -0.16 13.84
CA THR A 51 1.95 -1.48 13.33
C THR A 51 0.85 -2.06 12.44
N LEU A 52 1.25 -2.90 11.50
CA LEU A 52 0.34 -3.67 10.65
C LEU A 52 0.80 -5.13 10.60
N THR A 53 -0.14 -6.05 10.77
CA THR A 53 0.15 -7.49 10.78
C THR A 53 -0.50 -8.19 9.60
N VAL A 54 0.27 -9.02 8.90
CA VAL A 54 -0.21 -9.93 7.86
C VAL A 54 0.33 -11.34 8.08
N ASP A 55 -0.43 -12.34 7.67
CA ASP A 55 0.12 -13.68 7.46
C ASP A 55 0.58 -13.79 6.01
N ALA A 56 1.88 -13.98 5.81
CA ALA A 56 2.49 -14.07 4.49
C ALA A 56 2.78 -15.54 4.17
N GLY A 57 1.77 -16.25 3.65
CA GLY A 57 1.72 -17.69 3.37
C GLY A 57 3.06 -18.37 3.14
N GLY A 58 3.35 -19.40 3.94
CA GLY A 58 4.64 -20.11 3.97
C GLY A 58 5.77 -19.38 4.71
N GLY A 59 5.68 -18.06 4.88
CA GLY A 59 6.63 -17.20 5.60
C GLY A 59 6.17 -16.71 6.97
N GLY A 60 5.07 -17.25 7.50
CA GLY A 60 4.54 -16.95 8.84
C GLY A 60 3.89 -15.58 8.99
N THR A 61 3.57 -15.23 10.24
CA THR A 61 3.03 -13.92 10.62
C THR A 61 4.13 -12.87 10.57
N ARG A 62 3.83 -11.74 9.93
CA ARG A 62 4.74 -10.61 9.72
C ARG A 62 4.11 -9.34 10.27
N THR A 63 4.83 -8.67 11.15
CA THR A 63 4.44 -7.36 11.70
C THR A 63 5.35 -6.28 11.14
N TYR A 64 4.76 -5.31 10.46
CA TYR A 64 5.42 -4.13 9.93
C TYR A 64 5.23 -2.96 10.89
N GLU A 65 6.26 -2.14 11.07
CA GLU A 65 6.15 -0.84 11.72
C GLU A 65 5.68 0.19 10.68
N ILE A 66 4.64 0.95 10.97
CA ILE A 66 4.15 2.02 10.10
C ILE A 66 4.90 3.31 10.47
N LEU A 67 5.71 3.81 9.53
CA LEU A 67 6.48 5.04 9.71
C LEU A 67 5.75 6.26 9.14
N ALA A 68 5.06 6.08 8.01
CA ALA A 68 4.23 7.12 7.41
C ALA A 68 3.11 6.51 6.57
N PHE A 69 1.94 7.16 6.58
CA PHE A 69 0.77 6.71 5.85
C PHE A 69 0.22 7.84 4.99
N ASN A 70 0.41 7.72 3.69
CA ASN A 70 -0.10 8.66 2.69
C ASN A 70 -1.38 8.10 2.10
N ALA A 71 -2.51 8.51 2.68
CA ALA A 71 -3.83 8.12 2.20
C ALA A 71 -4.06 8.51 0.74
N PHE A 72 -5.03 7.84 0.10
CA PHE A 72 -5.44 8.20 -1.24
C PHE A 72 -6.08 9.60 -1.25
N ASN A 73 -5.63 10.46 -2.15
CA ASN A 73 -6.29 11.70 -2.52
C ASN A 73 -6.53 11.68 -4.05
N SER A 74 -7.69 12.16 -4.50
CA SER A 74 -8.03 12.37 -5.91
C SER A 74 -7.01 13.21 -6.67
N ASP A 75 -6.35 14.17 -6.02
CA ASP A 75 -5.33 15.01 -6.69
C ASP A 75 -4.07 14.19 -6.97
N ARG A 76 -3.66 13.37 -6.00
CA ARG A 76 -2.46 12.53 -6.10
C ARG A 76 -2.69 11.24 -6.89
N LYS A 77 -3.95 10.78 -6.99
CA LYS A 77 -4.40 9.52 -7.63
C LYS A 77 -3.60 8.27 -7.21
N ARG A 78 -3.05 8.27 -5.99
CA ARG A 78 -2.27 7.17 -5.42
C ARG A 78 -2.34 7.16 -3.90
N MET A 79 -2.08 6.01 -3.32
CA MET A 79 -1.84 5.78 -1.90
C MET A 79 -0.44 5.18 -1.72
N SER A 80 0.23 5.50 -0.61
CA SER A 80 1.46 4.81 -0.23
C SER A 80 1.64 4.71 1.28
N VAL A 81 2.41 3.73 1.71
CA VAL A 81 2.83 3.56 3.10
C VAL A 81 4.33 3.36 3.15
N VAL A 82 4.99 4.00 4.11
CA VAL A 82 6.38 3.75 4.47
C VAL A 82 6.38 2.88 5.71
N VAL A 83 7.03 1.72 5.62
CA VAL A 83 7.06 0.74 6.70
C VAL A 83 8.47 0.21 6.96
N ARG A 84 8.75 -0.15 8.22
CA ARG A 84 9.88 -1.03 8.53
C ARG A 84 9.43 -2.47 8.45
N ALA A 85 10.15 -3.28 7.67
CA ALA A 85 9.82 -4.69 7.49
C ALA A 85 10.25 -5.53 8.72
N PRO A 86 9.62 -6.70 8.98
CA PRO A 86 9.93 -7.53 10.15
C PRO A 86 11.40 -7.99 10.27
N GLY A 87 12.11 -8.08 9.15
CA GLY A 87 13.54 -8.44 9.09
C GLY A 87 14.48 -7.23 9.09
N GLY A 88 13.96 -6.03 9.34
CA GLY A 88 14.66 -4.77 9.13
C GLY A 88 14.56 -4.26 7.69
N GLY A 89 15.08 -3.06 7.49
CA GLY A 89 15.00 -2.33 6.24
C GLY A 89 13.65 -1.62 6.05
N THR A 90 13.72 -0.50 5.35
CA THR A 90 12.57 0.39 5.16
C THR A 90 12.03 0.27 3.74
N LEU A 91 10.71 0.09 3.62
CA LEU A 91 10.00 -0.12 2.36
C LEU A 91 9.00 1.00 2.12
N LEU A 92 8.96 1.47 0.87
CA LEU A 92 7.85 2.25 0.33
C LEU A 92 6.95 1.32 -0.48
N LEU A 93 5.71 1.15 -0.06
CA LEU A 93 4.70 0.39 -0.79
C LEU A 93 3.63 1.34 -1.30
N ALA A 94 3.31 1.28 -2.59
CA ALA A 94 2.39 2.23 -3.22
C ALA A 94 1.47 1.56 -4.23
N LYS A 95 0.25 2.10 -4.38
CA LYS A 95 -0.71 1.72 -5.41
C LYS A 95 -1.41 2.96 -5.95
N GLY A 96 -1.59 3.05 -7.26
CA GLY A 96 -2.21 4.22 -7.87
C GLY A 96 -2.47 4.07 -9.36
N ALA A 97 -2.98 5.14 -9.96
CA ALA A 97 -3.18 5.25 -11.39
C ALA A 97 -1.85 5.10 -12.13
N ASP A 98 -1.93 4.53 -13.33
CA ASP A 98 -0.79 4.30 -14.21
C ASP A 98 -0.01 5.57 -14.51
N GLU A 99 -0.65 6.64 -14.99
CA GLU A 99 -0.04 7.93 -15.30
C GLU A 99 0.89 8.42 -14.17
N VAL A 100 0.38 8.43 -12.94
CA VAL A 100 1.11 8.94 -11.76
C VAL A 100 2.21 7.99 -11.32
N MET A 101 1.96 6.68 -11.35
CA MET A 101 2.91 5.68 -10.87
C MET A 101 4.07 5.50 -11.84
N PHE A 102 3.81 5.59 -13.14
CA PHE A 102 4.84 5.44 -14.17
C PHE A 102 5.87 6.57 -14.11
N GLU A 103 5.49 7.83 -13.89
CA GLU A 103 6.44 8.95 -13.72
C GLU A 103 7.49 8.73 -12.62
N ARG A 104 7.18 7.87 -11.64
CA ARG A 104 7.97 7.68 -10.41
C ARG A 104 8.75 6.36 -10.37
N ARG A 105 8.75 5.62 -11.48
CA ARG A 105 9.42 4.31 -11.56
C ARG A 105 10.93 4.45 -11.76
N ALA A 106 11.70 3.62 -11.08
CA ALA A 106 13.12 3.46 -11.39
C ALA A 106 13.35 2.69 -12.71
N HIS A 107 12.45 1.75 -13.03
CA HIS A 107 12.54 0.90 -14.22
C HIS A 107 11.21 0.84 -14.97
N ALA A 108 11.30 0.84 -16.30
CA ALA A 108 10.15 0.69 -17.18
C ALA A 108 10.18 -0.71 -17.79
N ASP A 109 9.23 -1.57 -17.43
CA ASP A 109 8.95 -2.77 -18.20
C ASP A 109 7.85 -2.43 -19.24
N PRO A 110 8.17 -2.42 -20.54
CA PRO A 110 7.20 -2.09 -21.59
C PRO A 110 5.99 -3.03 -21.60
N SER A 111 6.11 -4.27 -21.09
CA SER A 111 5.01 -5.23 -21.05
C SER A 111 3.86 -4.77 -20.14
N VAL A 112 4.15 -3.98 -19.10
CA VAL A 112 3.13 -3.49 -18.16
C VAL A 112 2.17 -2.55 -18.89
N PHE A 113 2.66 -1.69 -19.79
CA PHE A 113 1.81 -0.82 -20.60
C PHE A 113 0.88 -1.62 -21.52
N ALA A 114 1.40 -2.65 -22.18
CA ALA A 114 0.60 -3.51 -23.05
C ALA A 114 -0.53 -4.22 -22.27
N HIS A 115 -0.24 -4.71 -21.07
CA HIS A 115 -1.26 -5.34 -20.21
C HIS A 115 -2.31 -4.33 -19.73
N ILE A 116 -1.91 -3.12 -19.35
CA ILE A 116 -2.85 -2.07 -18.94
C ILE A 116 -3.80 -1.73 -20.10
N GLU A 117 -3.27 -1.55 -21.31
CA GLU A 117 -4.09 -1.28 -22.49
C GLU A 117 -5.07 -2.45 -22.78
N GLN A 118 -4.60 -3.70 -22.66
CA GLN A 118 -5.44 -4.87 -22.82
C GLN A 118 -6.57 -4.93 -21.79
N PHE A 119 -6.29 -4.62 -20.53
CA PHE A 119 -7.30 -4.58 -19.47
C PHE A 119 -8.31 -3.45 -19.66
N ALA A 120 -7.84 -2.26 -20.07
CA ALA A 120 -8.70 -1.12 -20.38
C ALA A 120 -9.67 -1.44 -21.54
N ARG A 121 -9.19 -2.11 -22.60
CA ARG A 121 -10.04 -2.57 -23.72
C ARG A 121 -11.15 -3.55 -23.29
N ARG A 122 -10.96 -4.22 -22.16
CA ARG A 122 -11.95 -5.13 -21.55
C ARG A 122 -12.85 -4.45 -20.51
N GLY A 123 -12.71 -3.13 -20.32
CA GLY A 123 -13.45 -2.36 -19.33
C GLY A 123 -13.02 -2.61 -17.89
N LEU A 124 -11.83 -3.18 -17.68
CA LEU A 124 -11.31 -3.44 -16.34
C LEU A 124 -10.58 -2.22 -15.80
N ARG A 125 -10.79 -1.94 -14.51
CA ARG A 125 -10.02 -0.93 -13.78
C ARG A 125 -8.64 -1.48 -13.44
N THR A 126 -7.60 -0.68 -13.67
CA THR A 126 -6.20 -1.05 -13.43
C THR A 126 -5.58 -0.16 -12.37
N LEU A 127 -4.75 -0.74 -11.52
CA LEU A 127 -3.85 -0.02 -10.64
C LEU A 127 -2.43 -0.55 -10.85
N VAL A 128 -1.46 0.36 -10.78
CA VAL A 128 -0.03 0.02 -10.80
C VAL A 128 0.47 -0.05 -9.37
N LEU A 129 1.20 -1.12 -9.07
CA LEU A 129 1.80 -1.36 -7.75
C LEU A 129 3.28 -1.00 -7.79
N GLY A 130 3.72 -0.24 -6.79
CA GLY A 130 5.10 0.15 -6.59
C GLY A 130 5.65 -0.42 -5.28
N ARG A 131 6.91 -0.86 -5.32
CA ARG A 131 7.69 -1.24 -4.15
C ARG A 131 9.09 -0.65 -4.29
N GLY A 132 9.51 0.15 -3.31
CA GLY A 132 10.85 0.71 -3.21
C GLY A 132 11.48 0.36 -1.87
N VAL A 133 12.82 0.33 -1.84
CA VAL A 133 13.59 0.29 -0.60
C VAL A 133 14.10 1.70 -0.34
N ILE A 134 13.89 2.22 0.86
CA ILE A 134 14.42 3.52 1.27
C ILE A 134 15.69 3.28 2.09
N PRO A 135 16.85 3.83 1.67
CA PRO A 135 18.06 3.79 2.48
C PRO A 135 17.85 4.56 3.80
N GLU A 136 18.33 4.01 4.91
CA GLU A 136 18.16 4.66 6.23
C GLU A 136 18.73 6.10 6.27
N ALA A 137 19.81 6.37 5.53
CA ALA A 137 20.40 7.72 5.43
C ALA A 137 19.47 8.78 4.81
N GLU A 138 18.48 8.36 4.02
CA GLU A 138 17.47 9.24 3.42
C GLU A 138 16.19 9.31 4.25
N LEU A 139 15.93 8.27 5.05
CA LEU A 139 14.69 8.09 5.79
C LEU A 139 14.45 9.21 6.80
N ASP A 140 15.43 9.51 7.67
CA ASP A 140 15.26 10.50 8.74
C ASP A 140 14.92 11.88 8.20
N LYS A 141 15.59 12.29 7.10
CA LYS A 141 15.33 13.57 6.43
C LYS A 141 13.93 13.61 5.85
N TRP A 142 13.47 12.49 5.29
CA TRP A 142 12.13 12.39 4.72
C TRP A 142 11.05 12.38 5.80
N LEU A 143 11.25 11.64 6.90
CA LEU A 143 10.31 11.58 8.03
C LEU A 143 10.18 12.93 8.72
N CYS A 144 11.27 13.66 8.93
CA CYS A 144 11.23 15.01 9.48
C CYS A 144 10.32 15.93 8.65
N ARG A 145 10.49 15.94 7.32
CA ARG A 145 9.62 16.71 6.41
C ARG A 145 8.17 16.24 6.45
N TYR A 146 7.97 14.93 6.54
CA TYR A 146 6.63 14.35 6.63
C TYR A 146 5.93 14.81 7.92
N GLU A 147 6.61 14.78 9.06
CA GLU A 147 6.07 15.26 10.34
C GLU A 147 5.76 16.75 10.32
N GLU A 148 6.66 17.56 9.75
CA GLU A 148 6.44 19.00 9.53
C GLU A 148 5.17 19.24 8.69
N ALA A 149 5.00 18.52 7.58
CA ALA A 149 3.82 18.62 6.72
C ALA A 149 2.54 18.14 7.43
N GLN A 150 2.61 17.09 8.27
CA GLN A 150 1.46 16.61 9.05
C GLN A 150 1.06 17.59 10.16
N ALA A 151 2.00 18.38 10.68
CA ALA A 151 1.76 19.40 11.71
C ALA A 151 1.30 20.76 11.14
N ALA A 152 1.42 20.98 9.82
CA ALA A 152 1.00 22.20 9.17
C ALA A 152 -0.53 22.40 9.28
N ALA A 153 -0.95 23.62 9.65
CA ALA A 153 -2.36 23.97 9.83
C ALA A 153 -3.11 24.16 8.51
N ASP A 154 -2.41 24.57 7.44
CA ASP A 154 -2.94 24.80 6.10
C ASP A 154 -2.17 23.95 5.07
N GLY A 155 -2.87 23.39 4.08
CA GLY A 155 -2.24 22.71 2.94
C GLY A 155 -1.67 21.31 3.20
N ARG A 156 -2.07 20.64 4.30
CA ARG A 156 -1.62 19.29 4.68
C ARG A 156 -1.75 18.24 3.58
N GLU A 157 -2.72 18.39 2.68
CA GLU A 157 -2.95 17.45 1.57
C GLU A 157 -2.05 17.72 0.34
N GLU A 158 -1.50 18.94 0.22
CA GLU A 158 -0.64 19.39 -0.89
C GLU A 158 0.85 19.23 -0.60
N GLN A 159 1.25 19.25 0.68
CA GLN A 159 2.64 19.10 1.15
C GLN A 159 3.08 17.63 1.26
#